data_AF-A0A9W6ZEW0-F1
#
_entry.id   AF-A0A9W6ZEW0-F1
#
_cell.length_a   1.000
_cell.length_b   1.000
_cell.length_c   1.000
_cell.angle_alpha   90.00
_cell.angle_beta   90.00
_cell.angle_gamma   90.00
#
_symmetry.space_group_name_H-M   'P 1'
#
loop_
_entity.id
_entity.type
_entity.pdbx_description
1 polymer ?
#
loop_
_entity_poly.entity_id
_entity_poly.type
_entity_poly.pdbx_seq_one_letter_code
_entity_poly.pdbx_strand_id
1 'polypeptide(L)'
;MSSVDHVQTELVEGEVGKKVKVVKRGGGGGFGGGGGGFGGGTAATTVKERKVNRVKRTPGGKKISKEVETVGVARVNNVLSPSTADKLLKFVNEEKIRCEDLVKEGGEDPLHYFSNVLLSDSRCDLQLGLEEEVVLEALSEILNDSVVGEIYDTIIGDGEGLVHELAVLVSDPGSKRQVIHPDVAFDSDSKILTCFVALQDITTEMGPTVFLPGTMGKDAHDKLNDHSRRDDFLLATPSRISLLNKGDCS
;
A
#
# COMPACT_ATOMS: atom_id res chain seq x y z
N MET A 1 -15.10 -26.15 46.63
CA MET A 1 -14.26 -25.22 47.43
C MET A 1 -12.97 -25.06 46.66
N SER A 2 -12.51 -23.92 46.16
CA SER A 2 -12.88 -22.52 46.00
C SER A 2 -11.86 -22.04 44.94
N SER A 3 -11.94 -20.96 44.17
CA SER A 3 -12.87 -19.87 43.93
C SER A 3 -12.21 -19.22 42.70
N VAL A 4 -12.92 -19.14 41.58
CA VAL A 4 -12.43 -18.45 40.39
C VAL A 4 -12.80 -16.98 40.57
N ASP A 5 -11.80 -16.12 40.76
CA ASP A 5 -12.02 -14.68 40.82
C ASP A 5 -12.36 -14.17 39.42
N HIS A 6 -13.61 -13.72 39.27
CA HIS A 6 -14.08 -12.92 38.16
C HIS A 6 -13.45 -11.53 38.24
N VAL A 7 -12.74 -11.13 37.19
CA VAL A 7 -12.50 -9.71 36.90
C VAL A 7 -13.45 -9.31 35.79
N GLN A 8 -14.59 -8.74 36.19
CA GLN A 8 -15.36 -7.83 35.35
C GLN A 8 -14.57 -6.53 35.23
N THR A 9 -14.43 -6.01 34.01
CA THR A 9 -14.02 -4.61 33.79
C THR A 9 -15.16 -3.90 33.06
N GLU A 10 -15.71 -2.91 33.74
CA GLU A 10 -16.81 -2.06 33.30
C GLU A 10 -16.39 -1.14 32.13
N LEU A 11 -17.35 -0.87 31.25
CA LEU A 11 -17.26 0.11 30.19
C LEU A 11 -17.25 1.51 30.80
N VAL A 12 -16.17 2.26 30.59
CA VAL A 12 -16.14 3.71 30.82
C VAL A 12 -16.15 4.39 29.47
N GLU A 13 -17.25 5.09 29.18
CA GLU A 13 -17.36 6.02 28.06
C GLU A 13 -16.27 7.10 28.17
N GLY A 14 -15.43 7.19 27.15
CA GLY A 14 -14.35 8.16 27.06
C GLY A 14 -13.95 8.39 25.60
N GLU A 15 -13.94 9.65 25.20
CA GLU A 15 -13.68 10.17 23.85
C GLU A 15 -12.50 9.47 23.13
N VAL A 16 -12.77 8.90 21.96
CA VAL A 16 -11.77 8.14 21.18
C VAL A 16 -10.89 9.09 20.36
N GLY A 17 -9.77 9.51 20.94
CA GLY A 17 -8.58 9.93 20.18
C GLY A 17 -7.79 8.70 19.76
N LYS A 18 -7.62 8.44 18.45
CA LYS A 18 -6.90 7.25 17.95
C LYS A 18 -5.39 7.44 17.92
N LYS A 19 -4.67 6.38 18.30
CA LYS A 19 -3.21 6.26 18.29
C LYS A 19 -2.77 5.64 16.97
N VAL A 20 -1.90 6.30 16.22
CA VAL A 20 -1.17 5.67 15.09
C VAL A 20 0.03 4.93 15.68
N LYS A 21 0.05 3.61 15.56
CA LYS A 21 1.18 2.77 15.98
C LYS A 21 1.90 2.28 14.73
N VAL A 22 3.03 2.91 14.42
CA VAL A 22 3.96 2.40 13.39
C VAL A 22 4.70 1.21 13.98
N VAL A 23 4.48 0.02 13.42
CA VAL A 23 5.25 -1.18 13.78
C VAL A 23 6.32 -1.36 12.72
N LYS A 24 7.58 -1.13 13.10
CA LYS A 24 8.73 -1.50 12.29
C LYS A 24 8.79 -3.03 12.26
N ARG A 25 8.39 -3.67 11.15
CA ARG A 25 8.67 -5.08 10.94
C ARG A 25 10.10 -5.20 10.45
N GLY A 26 10.96 -5.81 11.28
CA GLY A 26 12.19 -6.42 10.79
C GLY A 26 11.84 -7.50 9.79
N GLY A 27 12.59 -7.54 8.69
CA GLY A 27 12.44 -8.54 7.64
C GLY A 27 12.44 -9.96 8.21
N GLY A 28 11.50 -10.77 7.72
CA GLY A 28 11.41 -12.20 7.98
C GLY A 28 10.66 -12.84 6.81
N GLY A 29 11.19 -13.81 6.06
CA GLY A 29 12.42 -14.53 6.33
C GLY A 29 12.97 -15.32 5.15
N GLY A 30 14.28 -15.54 5.22
CA GLY A 30 15.00 -16.65 4.59
C GLY A 30 15.49 -17.60 5.69
N PHE A 31 15.41 -18.90 5.42
CA PHE A 31 15.83 -19.99 6.28
C PHE A 31 17.35 -19.98 6.57
N GLY A 32 17.74 -20.29 7.81
CA GLY A 32 18.98 -21.02 8.11
C GLY A 32 19.94 -20.40 9.14
N GLY A 33 20.38 -21.23 10.09
CA GLY A 33 21.70 -21.15 10.73
C GLY A 33 21.81 -20.35 12.02
N GLY A 34 22.20 -21.00 13.11
CA GLY A 34 22.33 -20.41 14.45
C GLY A 34 23.63 -19.64 14.70
N GLY A 35 23.70 -19.01 15.88
CA GLY A 35 24.89 -18.36 16.43
C GLY A 35 24.50 -17.38 17.53
N GLY A 36 25.16 -17.45 18.68
CA GLY A 36 24.74 -16.78 19.92
C GLY A 36 25.14 -15.31 20.08
N GLY A 37 24.56 -14.69 21.11
CA GLY A 37 25.35 -13.94 22.10
C GLY A 37 25.29 -12.39 22.09
N PHE A 38 24.82 -11.87 23.25
CA PHE A 38 25.16 -10.61 23.93
C PHE A 38 24.60 -9.25 23.44
N GLY A 39 23.60 -8.75 24.20
CA GLY A 39 23.72 -7.64 25.15
C GLY A 39 24.17 -6.24 24.67
N GLY A 40 23.25 -5.27 24.68
CA GLY A 40 23.56 -3.85 24.64
C GLY A 40 22.31 -2.98 24.68
N GLY A 41 22.07 -2.29 25.80
CA GLY A 41 20.89 -1.47 26.03
C GLY A 41 20.83 -0.23 25.13
N THR A 42 19.62 0.18 24.76
CA THR A 42 19.36 1.45 24.09
C THR A 42 18.30 2.24 24.86
N ALA A 43 18.65 3.49 25.12
CA ALA A 43 17.84 4.46 25.86
C ALA A 43 16.53 4.77 25.13
N ALA A 44 15.44 4.83 25.89
CA ALA A 44 14.13 5.18 25.38
C ALA A 44 14.10 6.63 24.89
N THR A 45 14.11 6.82 23.56
CA THR A 45 13.82 8.11 22.94
C THR A 45 12.33 8.39 23.09
N THR A 46 11.98 9.46 23.81
CA THR A 46 10.60 9.87 24.07
C THR A 46 10.01 10.49 22.81
N VAL A 47 9.10 9.80 22.14
CA VAL A 47 8.34 10.32 20.99
C VAL A 47 7.28 11.29 21.52
N LYS A 48 7.32 12.55 21.07
CA LYS A 48 6.27 13.55 21.37
C LYS A 48 5.04 13.25 20.51
N GLU A 49 3.95 12.87 21.17
CA GLU A 49 2.64 12.67 20.55
C GLU A 49 2.07 13.98 20.00
N ARG A 50 1.68 14.00 18.72
CA ARG A 50 0.87 15.08 18.12
C ARG A 50 -0.57 14.59 17.96
N LYS A 51 -1.53 15.26 18.61
CA LYS A 51 -2.96 15.03 18.40
C LYS A 51 -3.36 15.57 17.02
N VAL A 52 -3.84 14.70 16.14
CA VAL A 52 -4.44 15.09 14.86
C VAL A 52 -5.96 15.16 15.05
N ASN A 53 -6.55 16.33 14.84
CA ASN A 53 -8.00 16.50 14.90
C ASN A 53 -8.66 15.84 13.68
N ARG A 54 -9.74 15.10 13.91
CA ARG A 54 -10.53 14.42 12.87
C ARG A 54 -11.23 15.47 12.00
N VAL A 55 -10.72 15.67 10.79
CA VAL A 55 -11.36 16.51 9.77
C VAL A 55 -12.63 15.80 9.29
N LYS A 56 -13.72 16.54 9.03
CA LYS A 56 -14.91 15.99 8.39
C LYS A 56 -14.54 15.54 6.98
N ARG A 57 -14.58 14.23 6.74
CA ARG A 57 -14.21 13.64 5.44
C ARG A 57 -15.19 14.03 4.33
N THR A 58 -14.67 14.02 3.11
CA THR A 58 -15.42 14.29 1.88
C THR A 58 -16.47 13.20 1.64
N PRO A 59 -17.78 13.53 1.50
CA PRO A 59 -18.84 12.54 1.29
C PRO A 59 -18.75 11.87 -0.09
N GLY A 60 -18.96 10.55 -0.15
CA GLY A 60 -19.14 9.82 -1.41
C GLY A 60 -18.57 8.40 -1.42
N GLY A 61 -17.84 8.02 -0.38
CA GLY A 61 -17.09 6.78 -0.32
C GLY A 61 -17.97 5.55 -0.37
N LYS A 62 -19.14 5.55 0.28
CA LYS A 62 -20.01 4.36 0.36
C LYS A 62 -20.35 3.71 -0.98
N LYS A 63 -20.64 4.51 -2.01
CA LYS A 63 -20.94 3.96 -3.34
C LYS A 63 -19.70 3.33 -3.97
N ILE A 64 -18.56 3.98 -3.82
CA ILE A 64 -17.27 3.51 -4.34
C ILE A 64 -16.82 2.27 -3.57
N SER A 65 -16.97 2.24 -2.24
CA SER A 65 -16.71 1.05 -1.42
C SER A 65 -17.48 -0.16 -1.91
N LYS A 66 -18.77 0.01 -2.21
CA LYS A 66 -19.58 -1.08 -2.77
C LYS A 66 -19.07 -1.56 -4.12
N GLU A 67 -18.61 -0.64 -4.98
CA GLU A 67 -17.96 -1.01 -6.24
C GLU A 67 -16.70 -1.83 -5.97
N VAL A 68 -15.80 -1.37 -5.09
CA VAL A 68 -14.58 -2.11 -4.73
C VAL A 68 -14.90 -3.48 -4.15
N GLU A 69 -15.89 -3.61 -3.27
CA GLU A 69 -16.29 -4.91 -2.69
C GLU A 69 -16.90 -5.87 -3.70
N THR A 70 -17.57 -5.37 -4.75
CA THR A 70 -18.28 -6.20 -5.74
C THR A 70 -17.49 -6.45 -7.02
N VAL A 71 -16.63 -5.51 -7.40
CA VAL A 71 -15.88 -5.49 -8.66
C VAL A 71 -14.37 -5.62 -8.42
N GLY A 72 -13.87 -5.30 -7.22
CA GLY A 72 -12.47 -5.46 -6.82
C GLY A 72 -11.57 -4.27 -7.13
N VAL A 73 -12.07 -3.26 -7.86
CA VAL A 73 -11.32 -2.06 -8.24
C VAL A 73 -12.28 -0.90 -8.50
N ALA A 74 -11.88 0.33 -8.19
CA ALA A 74 -12.63 1.53 -8.54
C ALA A 74 -11.70 2.71 -8.80
N ARG A 75 -12.02 3.55 -9.78
CA ARG A 75 -11.29 4.79 -10.04
C ARG A 75 -11.81 5.92 -9.16
N VAL A 76 -10.91 6.69 -8.57
CA VAL A 76 -11.22 7.93 -7.85
C VAL A 76 -10.37 9.05 -8.43
N ASN A 77 -11.00 10.15 -8.82
CA ASN A 77 -10.28 11.26 -9.42
C ASN A 77 -9.83 12.28 -8.38
N ASN A 78 -8.71 12.94 -8.62
CA ASN A 78 -8.18 14.05 -7.83
C ASN A 78 -8.04 13.72 -6.32
N VAL A 79 -7.51 12.55 -5.99
CA VAL A 79 -7.20 12.16 -4.59
C VAL A 79 -5.95 12.84 -4.07
N LEU A 80 -5.10 13.34 -4.97
CA LEU A 80 -3.89 14.09 -4.68
C LEU A 80 -3.88 15.36 -5.52
N SER A 81 -3.56 16.50 -4.92
CA SER A 81 -3.50 17.76 -5.66
C SER A 81 -2.36 17.74 -6.69
N PRO A 82 -2.48 18.45 -7.83
CA PRO A 82 -1.40 18.52 -8.82
C PRO A 82 -0.08 19.04 -8.24
N SER A 83 -0.15 20.00 -7.31
CA SER A 83 1.03 20.55 -6.63
C SER A 83 1.73 19.51 -5.75
N THR A 84 0.97 18.71 -5.01
CA THR A 84 1.53 17.69 -4.12
C THR A 84 2.05 16.50 -4.93
N ALA A 85 1.34 16.13 -6.01
CA ALA A 85 1.83 15.16 -6.98
C ALA A 85 3.18 15.59 -7.61
N ASP A 86 3.32 16.87 -8.01
CA ASP A 86 4.58 17.40 -8.58
C ASP A 86 5.73 17.37 -7.57
N LYS A 87 5.49 17.80 -6.33
CA LYS A 87 6.49 17.74 -5.25
C LYS A 87 6.93 16.29 -5.00
N LEU A 88 5.96 15.38 -4.89
CA LEU A 88 6.24 13.97 -4.61
C LEU A 88 6.96 13.31 -5.79
N LEU A 89 6.56 13.59 -7.04
CA LEU A 89 7.26 13.09 -8.22
C LEU A 89 8.71 13.56 -8.27
N LYS A 90 8.96 14.84 -7.97
CA LYS A 90 10.31 15.38 -7.89
C LYS A 90 11.13 14.65 -6.82
N PHE A 91 10.57 14.50 -5.62
CA PHE A 91 11.20 13.77 -4.53
C PHE A 91 11.53 12.33 -4.92
N VAL A 92 10.59 11.59 -5.50
CA VAL A 92 10.77 10.19 -5.94
C VAL A 92 11.93 10.07 -6.94
N ASN A 93 12.03 11.00 -7.90
CA ASN A 93 13.11 10.96 -8.89
C ASN A 93 14.48 11.22 -8.24
N GLU A 94 14.57 12.19 -7.32
CA GLU A 94 15.80 12.49 -6.58
C GLU A 94 16.19 11.31 -5.66
N GLU A 95 15.20 10.73 -4.98
CA GLU A 95 15.39 9.62 -4.04
C GLU A 95 15.78 8.33 -4.76
N LYS A 96 15.19 8.03 -5.91
CA LYS A 96 15.59 6.89 -6.76
C LYS A 96 17.08 6.97 -7.11
N ILE A 97 17.54 8.13 -7.58
CA ILE A 97 18.95 8.35 -7.93
C ILE A 97 19.84 8.13 -6.71
N ARG A 98 19.48 8.74 -5.56
CA ARG A 98 20.21 8.61 -4.31
C ARG A 98 20.36 7.14 -3.87
N CYS A 99 19.26 6.39 -3.88
CA CYS A 99 19.23 4.99 -3.48
C CYS A 99 20.02 4.09 -4.45
N GLU A 100 19.91 4.34 -5.76
CA GLU A 100 20.73 3.63 -6.76
C GLU A 100 22.23 3.86 -6.56
N ASP A 101 22.64 5.08 -6.23
CA ASP A 101 24.05 5.41 -6.01
C ASP A 101 24.58 4.74 -4.74
N LEU A 102 23.81 4.75 -3.64
CA LEU A 102 24.18 4.03 -2.41
C LEU A 102 24.35 2.52 -2.61
N VAL A 103 23.46 1.91 -3.40
CA VAL A 103 23.56 0.49 -3.74
C VAL A 103 24.79 0.21 -4.61
N LYS A 104 25.08 1.06 -5.60
CA LYS A 104 26.24 0.89 -6.49
C LYS A 104 27.57 1.06 -5.76
N GLU A 105 27.64 1.97 -4.79
CA GLU A 105 28.83 2.19 -3.96
C GLU A 105 29.10 1.04 -2.99
N GLY A 106 28.22 0.02 -2.95
CA GLY A 106 28.34 -1.15 -2.10
C GLY A 106 28.06 -0.88 -0.63
N GLY A 107 27.42 0.27 -0.33
CA GLY A 107 27.18 0.74 1.02
C GLY A 107 26.06 -0.01 1.73
N GLU A 108 25.03 -0.47 1.01
CA GLU A 108 23.81 -1.02 1.60
C GLU A 108 23.15 -2.12 0.76
N ASP A 109 22.35 -2.96 1.43
CA ASP A 109 21.54 -4.00 0.78
C ASP A 109 20.44 -3.34 -0.09
N PRO A 110 20.34 -3.66 -1.39
CA PRO A 110 19.29 -3.15 -2.27
C PRO A 110 17.87 -3.34 -1.71
N LEU A 111 17.64 -4.42 -0.95
CA LEU A 111 16.33 -4.71 -0.35
C LEU A 111 15.92 -3.71 0.74
N HIS A 112 16.83 -2.83 1.17
CA HIS A 112 16.49 -1.73 2.06
C HIS A 112 15.71 -0.62 1.35
N TYR A 113 15.91 -0.45 0.05
CA TYR A 113 15.34 0.63 -0.75
C TYR A 113 14.36 0.15 -1.81
N PHE A 114 14.60 -1.04 -2.36
CA PHE A 114 13.85 -1.58 -3.48
C PHE A 114 13.19 -2.91 -3.12
N SER A 115 11.85 -2.95 -3.20
CA SER A 115 11.09 -4.19 -3.09
C SER A 115 11.38 -5.11 -4.29
N ASN A 116 11.19 -6.43 -4.12
CA ASN A 116 11.39 -7.39 -5.19
C ASN A 116 10.28 -7.28 -6.24
N VAL A 117 10.58 -6.69 -7.39
CA VAL A 117 9.63 -6.56 -8.51
C VAL A 117 9.85 -7.62 -9.57
N LEU A 118 8.76 -8.19 -10.08
CA LEU A 118 8.80 -9.03 -11.28
C LEU A 118 9.30 -8.21 -12.47
N LEU A 119 10.27 -8.76 -13.21
CA LEU A 119 10.85 -8.13 -14.41
C LEU A 119 11.47 -6.76 -14.09
N SER A 120 12.36 -6.72 -13.10
CA SER A 120 13.02 -5.50 -12.59
C SER A 120 13.97 -4.81 -13.58
N ASP A 121 14.20 -5.36 -14.77
CA ASP A 121 14.90 -4.66 -15.85
C ASP A 121 14.15 -3.34 -16.17
N SER A 122 14.76 -2.20 -15.87
CA SER A 122 14.15 -0.87 -16.06
C SER A 122 12.89 -0.61 -15.22
N ARG A 123 12.66 -1.37 -14.15
CA ARG A 123 11.52 -1.22 -13.26
C ARG A 123 11.95 -1.37 -11.81
N CYS A 124 11.49 -0.46 -10.95
CA CYS A 124 11.72 -0.57 -9.52
C CYS A 124 10.47 -0.28 -8.71
N ASP A 125 10.47 -0.77 -7.48
CA ASP A 125 9.48 -0.47 -6.46
C ASP A 125 10.23 0.15 -5.28
N LEU A 126 10.24 1.48 -5.26
CA LEU A 126 11.02 2.28 -4.32
C LEU A 126 10.22 2.48 -3.04
N GLN A 127 10.72 1.97 -1.92
CA GLN A 127 10.08 2.16 -0.62
C GLN A 127 10.18 3.62 -0.18
N LEU A 128 9.08 4.18 0.34
CA LEU A 128 9.05 5.56 0.83
C LEU A 128 9.06 5.59 2.36
N GLY A 129 9.93 6.45 2.90
CA GLY A 129 9.97 6.75 4.34
C GLY A 129 8.80 7.63 4.79
N LEU A 130 8.22 7.31 5.95
CA LEU A 130 7.18 8.13 6.59
C LEU A 130 7.76 9.32 7.37
N GLU A 131 9.08 9.41 7.47
CA GLU A 131 9.81 10.54 8.02
C GLU A 131 9.85 11.75 7.07
N GLU A 132 9.56 11.53 5.79
CA GLU A 132 9.64 12.54 4.75
C GLU A 132 8.37 13.40 4.70
N GLU A 133 8.54 14.72 4.83
CA GLU A 133 7.42 15.67 4.94
C GLU A 133 6.51 15.63 3.70
N VAL A 134 7.09 15.51 2.50
CA VAL A 134 6.34 15.41 1.23
C VAL A 134 5.52 14.13 1.13
N VAL A 135 6.00 13.03 1.71
CA VAL A 135 5.30 11.75 1.76
C VAL A 135 4.12 11.83 2.73
N LEU A 136 4.32 12.44 3.90
CA LEU A 136 3.25 12.69 4.87
C LEU A 136 2.19 13.67 4.36
N GLU A 137 2.59 14.73 3.65
CA GLU A 137 1.69 15.67 2.98
C GLU A 137 0.78 14.92 2.00
N ALA A 138 1.35 14.12 1.11
CA ALA A 138 0.60 13.33 0.14
C ALA A 138 -0.34 12.31 0.79
N LEU A 139 0.16 11.56 1.78
CA LEU A 139 -0.65 10.57 2.51
C LEU A 139 -1.81 11.23 3.25
N SER A 140 -1.60 12.41 3.81
CA SER A 140 -2.68 13.19 4.45
C SER A 140 -3.72 13.62 3.43
N GLU A 141 -3.35 14.15 2.27
CA GLU A 141 -4.32 14.52 1.23
C GLU A 141 -5.17 13.32 0.81
N ILE A 142 -4.52 12.18 0.54
CA ILE A 142 -5.20 10.96 0.10
C ILE A 142 -6.16 10.46 1.18
N LEU A 143 -5.72 10.32 2.44
CA LEU A 143 -6.51 9.67 3.48
C LEU A 143 -7.46 10.60 4.24
N ASN A 144 -7.14 11.88 4.37
CA ASN A 144 -7.92 12.82 5.18
C ASN A 144 -8.78 13.75 4.31
N ASP A 145 -8.25 14.20 3.18
CA ASP A 145 -8.89 15.25 2.37
C ASP A 145 -9.68 14.66 1.20
N SER A 146 -9.35 13.44 0.77
CA SER A 146 -10.06 12.72 -0.29
C SER A 146 -11.10 11.72 0.23
N VAL A 147 -11.90 11.17 -0.70
CA VAL A 147 -12.88 10.12 -0.42
C VAL A 147 -12.23 8.75 -0.11
N VAL A 148 -10.94 8.56 -0.42
CA VAL A 148 -10.21 7.31 -0.15
C VAL A 148 -10.23 6.97 1.35
N GLY A 149 -10.14 7.96 2.24
CA GLY A 149 -10.28 7.73 3.67
C GLY A 149 -11.63 7.17 4.09
N GLU A 150 -12.73 7.61 3.47
CA GLU A 150 -14.06 7.04 3.71
C GLU A 150 -14.15 5.61 3.15
N ILE A 151 -13.55 5.36 1.98
CA ILE A 151 -13.52 4.03 1.37
C ILE A 151 -12.78 3.03 2.26
N TYR A 152 -11.60 3.42 2.74
CA TYR A 152 -10.76 2.63 3.63
C TYR A 152 -11.51 2.22 4.90
N ASP A 153 -12.08 3.19 5.62
CA ASP A 153 -12.81 2.90 6.86
C ASP A 153 -14.04 2.02 6.63
N THR A 154 -14.69 2.14 5.46
CA THR A 154 -15.85 1.32 5.13
C THR A 154 -15.47 -0.13 4.86
N ILE A 155 -14.36 -0.38 4.16
CA ILE A 155 -13.96 -1.73 3.73
C ILE A 155 -13.17 -2.46 4.83
N ILE A 156 -12.17 -1.78 5.40
CA ILE A 156 -11.23 -2.34 6.37
C ILE A 156 -11.78 -2.25 7.79
N GLY A 157 -12.51 -1.17 8.11
CA GLY A 157 -13.04 -0.89 9.44
C GLY A 157 -12.46 0.42 10.01
N ASP A 158 -13.27 1.15 10.78
CA ASP A 158 -12.92 2.46 11.33
C ASP A 158 -11.66 2.35 12.21
N GLY A 159 -10.51 2.79 11.69
CA GLY A 159 -9.23 2.95 12.39
C GLY A 159 -8.58 1.69 12.94
N GLU A 160 -8.90 0.51 12.40
CA GLU A 160 -8.23 -0.76 12.75
C GLU A 160 -7.15 -1.17 11.76
N GLY A 161 -7.18 -0.64 10.55
CA GLY A 161 -6.19 -0.97 9.54
C GLY A 161 -4.84 -0.27 9.77
N LEU A 162 -3.81 -0.86 9.19
CA LEU A 162 -2.44 -0.35 9.21
C LEU A 162 -1.98 -0.11 7.77
N VAL A 163 -1.11 0.89 7.57
CA VAL A 163 -0.35 0.99 6.33
C VAL A 163 0.62 -0.19 6.32
N HIS A 164 0.39 -1.13 5.40
CA HIS A 164 1.22 -2.32 5.26
C HIS A 164 2.51 -2.01 4.49
N GLU A 165 2.37 -1.26 3.41
CA GLU A 165 3.43 -0.89 2.48
C GLU A 165 3.13 0.50 1.91
N LEU A 166 4.19 1.27 1.69
CA LEU A 166 4.14 2.55 0.99
C LEU A 166 5.37 2.64 0.10
N ALA A 167 5.15 2.55 -1.20
CA ALA A 167 6.21 2.50 -2.18
C ALA A 167 5.75 3.12 -3.51
N VAL A 168 6.71 3.36 -4.40
CA VAL A 168 6.46 3.92 -5.73
C VAL A 168 6.97 2.96 -6.80
N LEU A 169 6.04 2.52 -7.63
CA LEU A 169 6.34 1.77 -8.84
C LEU A 169 6.83 2.71 -9.93
N VAL A 170 8.10 2.57 -10.32
CA VAL A 170 8.71 3.27 -11.45
C VAL A 170 8.93 2.27 -12.57
N SER A 171 8.40 2.57 -13.76
CA SER A 171 8.63 1.81 -14.98
C SER A 171 9.30 2.71 -16.01
N ASP A 172 10.62 2.59 -16.15
CA ASP A 172 11.39 3.35 -17.12
C ASP A 172 11.13 2.84 -18.55
N PRO A 173 11.34 3.67 -19.59
CA PRO A 173 11.20 3.26 -20.98
C PRO A 173 11.96 1.97 -21.29
N GLY A 174 11.28 1.03 -21.95
CA GLY A 174 11.82 -0.30 -22.24
C GLY A 174 11.44 -1.37 -21.20
N SER A 175 10.78 -0.98 -20.10
CA SER A 175 10.18 -1.92 -19.15
C SER A 175 9.32 -2.97 -19.85
N LYS A 176 9.57 -4.25 -19.56
CA LYS A 176 8.72 -5.35 -20.05
C LYS A 176 7.33 -5.25 -19.40
N ARG A 177 6.30 -5.68 -20.14
CA ARG A 177 4.95 -5.79 -19.58
C ARG A 177 4.92 -6.87 -18.50
N GLN A 178 4.36 -6.53 -17.34
CA GLN A 178 4.12 -7.53 -16.29
C GLN A 178 3.08 -8.55 -16.73
N VAL A 179 3.29 -9.79 -16.31
CA VAL A 179 2.28 -10.84 -16.42
C VAL A 179 1.10 -10.52 -15.50
N ILE A 180 -0.12 -10.91 -15.87
CA ILE A 180 -1.28 -10.74 -14.98
C ILE A 180 -1.09 -11.59 -13.73
N HIS A 181 -1.15 -10.99 -12.54
CA HIS A 181 -0.98 -11.67 -11.26
C HIS A 181 -1.86 -11.01 -10.20
N PRO A 182 -2.20 -11.72 -9.11
CA PRO A 182 -2.63 -11.08 -7.88
C PRO A 182 -1.40 -10.54 -7.12
N ASP A 183 -1.53 -9.35 -6.53
CA ASP A 183 -0.46 -8.74 -5.72
C ASP A 183 -0.17 -9.55 -4.45
N VAL A 184 -1.22 -10.14 -3.85
CA VAL A 184 -1.16 -10.93 -2.63
C VAL A 184 -1.83 -12.30 -2.80
N ALA A 185 -1.41 -13.28 -2.00
CA ALA A 185 -2.13 -14.55 -1.91
C ALA A 185 -3.55 -14.32 -1.38
N PHE A 186 -4.50 -15.15 -1.80
CA PHE A 186 -5.86 -15.08 -1.28
C PHE A 186 -5.89 -15.51 0.20
N ASP A 187 -6.49 -14.67 1.03
CA ASP A 187 -6.75 -14.93 2.44
C ASP A 187 -8.20 -14.53 2.76
N SER A 188 -8.94 -15.43 3.42
CA SER A 188 -10.33 -15.16 3.83
C SER A 188 -10.43 -14.31 5.10
N ASP A 189 -9.35 -14.27 5.88
CA ASP A 189 -9.35 -13.73 7.24
C ASP A 189 -8.78 -12.31 7.30
N SER A 190 -8.16 -11.83 6.22
CA SER A 190 -7.58 -10.50 6.11
C SER A 190 -8.07 -9.75 4.87
N LYS A 191 -8.14 -8.42 4.98
CA LYS A 191 -8.47 -7.53 3.88
C LYS A 191 -7.29 -6.60 3.63
N ILE A 192 -6.83 -6.55 2.39
CA ILE A 192 -5.80 -5.62 1.93
C ILE A 192 -6.42 -4.76 0.82
N LEU A 193 -6.24 -3.44 0.93
CA LEU A 193 -6.63 -2.49 -0.10
C LEU A 193 -5.36 -1.82 -0.62
N THR A 194 -5.12 -1.94 -1.92
CA THR A 194 -4.07 -1.22 -2.63
C THR A 194 -4.67 0.04 -3.25
N CYS A 195 -3.96 1.17 -3.16
CA CYS A 195 -4.35 2.43 -3.78
C CYS A 195 -3.21 2.89 -4.68
N PHE A 196 -3.40 2.81 -6.01
CA PHE A 196 -2.39 3.27 -6.97
C PHE A 196 -2.68 4.71 -7.36
N VAL A 197 -1.89 5.65 -6.87
CA VAL A 197 -2.02 7.09 -7.17
C VAL A 197 -1.06 7.50 -8.27
N ALA A 198 -1.58 8.12 -9.33
CA ALA A 198 -0.78 8.58 -10.44
C ALA A 198 -0.06 9.91 -10.11
N LEU A 199 1.28 9.92 -10.11
CA LEU A 199 2.07 11.14 -9.91
C LEU A 199 2.23 11.97 -11.19
N GLN A 200 1.86 11.40 -12.33
CA GLN A 200 1.80 12.03 -13.65
C GLN A 200 0.66 11.41 -14.46
N ASP A 201 0.30 12.03 -15.58
CA ASP A 201 -0.68 11.43 -16.49
C ASP A 201 -0.16 10.08 -17.02
N ILE A 202 -1.02 9.07 -17.00
CA ILE A 202 -0.73 7.71 -17.45
C ILE A 202 -1.40 7.50 -18.81
N THR A 203 -0.59 7.46 -19.85
CA THR A 203 -1.04 7.23 -21.23
C THR A 203 -0.95 5.75 -21.62
N THR A 204 -1.53 5.39 -22.77
CA THR A 204 -1.46 4.02 -23.32
C THR A 204 -0.03 3.57 -23.60
N GLU A 205 0.83 4.48 -24.03
CA GLU A 205 2.22 4.22 -24.42
C GLU A 205 3.11 3.92 -23.20
N MET A 206 2.71 4.42 -22.02
CA MET A 206 3.43 4.20 -20.76
C MET A 206 3.20 2.80 -20.17
N GLY A 207 2.28 2.02 -20.73
CA GLY A 207 1.93 0.69 -20.20
C GLY A 207 1.06 0.77 -18.93
N PRO A 208 -0.15 1.34 -19.04
CA PRO A 208 -1.07 1.48 -17.90
C PRO A 208 -1.43 0.13 -17.28
N THR A 209 -1.75 0.14 -15.98
CA THR A 209 -2.22 -1.04 -15.27
C THR A 209 -3.49 -1.59 -15.92
N VAL A 210 -3.53 -2.91 -16.08
CA VAL A 210 -4.69 -3.64 -16.59
C VAL A 210 -5.30 -4.44 -15.44
N PHE A 211 -6.55 -4.14 -15.12
CA PHE A 211 -7.32 -4.87 -14.11
C PHE A 211 -8.23 -5.91 -14.77
N LEU A 212 -8.47 -7.00 -14.04
CA LEU A 212 -9.52 -7.96 -14.34
C LEU A 212 -10.64 -7.79 -13.30
N PRO A 213 -11.72 -7.05 -13.62
CA PRO A 213 -12.80 -6.85 -12.67
C PRO A 213 -13.45 -8.18 -12.23
N GLY A 214 -13.76 -8.30 -10.94
CA GLY A 214 -14.40 -9.47 -10.34
C GLY A 214 -13.46 -10.63 -10.02
N THR A 215 -12.14 -10.42 -10.04
CA THR A 215 -11.15 -11.51 -9.83
C THR A 215 -10.45 -11.49 -8.46
N MET A 216 -10.97 -10.75 -7.47
CA MET A 216 -10.41 -10.70 -6.11
C MET A 216 -10.75 -11.91 -5.23
N GLY A 217 -11.65 -12.78 -5.69
CA GLY A 217 -12.10 -13.96 -4.94
C GLY A 217 -11.20 -15.19 -5.13
N LYS A 218 -11.30 -16.14 -4.20
CA LYS A 218 -10.51 -17.38 -4.18
C LYS A 218 -10.45 -18.12 -5.51
N ASP A 219 -11.61 -18.33 -6.16
CA ASP A 219 -11.69 -19.10 -7.41
C ASP A 219 -10.84 -18.48 -8.53
N ALA A 220 -10.81 -17.15 -8.63
CA ALA A 220 -9.98 -16.46 -9.61
C ALA A 220 -8.49 -16.57 -9.27
N HIS A 221 -8.10 -16.44 -8.00
CA HIS A 221 -6.73 -16.68 -7.55
C HIS A 221 -6.28 -18.12 -7.86
N ASP A 222 -7.11 -19.12 -7.58
CA ASP A 222 -6.82 -20.53 -7.88
C ASP A 222 -6.59 -20.73 -9.39
N LYS A 223 -7.42 -20.13 -10.25
CA LYS A 223 -7.29 -20.20 -11.72
C LYS A 223 -6.04 -19.49 -12.25
N LEU A 224 -5.68 -18.33 -11.69
CA LEU A 224 -4.48 -17.58 -12.09
C LEU A 224 -3.18 -18.31 -11.71
N ASN A 225 -3.21 -19.08 -10.62
CA ASN A 225 -2.07 -19.86 -10.13
C ASN A 225 -1.97 -21.24 -10.79
N ASP A 226 -3.02 -21.73 -11.46
CA ASP A 226 -3.02 -22.98 -12.21
C ASP A 226 -2.66 -22.73 -13.69
N HIS A 227 -1.41 -23.02 -14.05
CA HIS A 227 -0.90 -22.86 -15.42
C HIS A 227 -1.72 -23.59 -16.49
N SER A 228 -2.42 -24.69 -16.14
CA SER A 228 -3.23 -25.44 -17.11
C SER A 228 -4.56 -24.76 -17.44
N ARG A 229 -5.01 -23.83 -16.58
CA ARG A 229 -6.31 -23.14 -16.69
C ARG A 229 -6.18 -21.64 -16.89
N ARG A 230 -4.99 -21.09 -16.60
CA ARG A 230 -4.71 -19.65 -16.61
C ARG A 230 -5.02 -19.00 -17.95
N ASP A 231 -4.54 -19.57 -19.05
CA ASP A 231 -4.68 -18.93 -20.37
C ASP A 231 -6.14 -18.87 -20.81
N ASP A 232 -6.88 -19.96 -20.66
CA ASP A 232 -8.33 -20.00 -20.92
C ASP A 232 -9.10 -19.00 -20.04
N PHE A 233 -8.72 -18.92 -18.77
CA PHE A 233 -9.31 -17.95 -17.85
C PHE A 233 -9.03 -16.51 -18.28
N LEU A 234 -7.79 -16.18 -18.65
CA LEU A 234 -7.41 -14.85 -19.10
C LEU A 234 -8.09 -14.47 -20.42
N LEU A 235 -8.24 -15.42 -21.35
CA LEU A 235 -8.96 -15.20 -22.62
C LEU A 235 -10.46 -14.95 -22.42
N ALA A 236 -11.07 -15.61 -21.45
CA ALA A 236 -12.49 -15.48 -21.15
C ALA A 236 -12.83 -14.28 -20.25
N THR A 237 -11.85 -13.71 -19.55
CA THR A 237 -12.08 -12.67 -18.54
C THR A 237 -11.96 -11.27 -19.14
N PRO A 238 -13.01 -10.42 -19.05
CA PRO A 238 -12.91 -9.04 -19.49
C PRO A 238 -11.85 -8.26 -18.71
N SER A 239 -11.07 -7.45 -19.41
CA SER A 239 -10.07 -6.57 -18.80
C SER A 239 -10.48 -5.10 -18.90
N ARG A 240 -9.86 -4.27 -18.07
CA ARG A 240 -9.99 -2.81 -18.07
C ARG A 240 -8.62 -2.18 -17.96
N ILE A 241 -8.38 -1.15 -18.78
CA ILE A 241 -7.14 -0.38 -18.76
C ILE A 241 -7.34 0.85 -17.89
N SER A 242 -6.44 1.11 -16.94
CA SER A 242 -6.49 2.29 -16.07
C SER A 242 -5.63 3.42 -16.62
N LEU A 243 -6.27 4.30 -17.40
CA LEU A 243 -5.69 5.59 -17.79
C LEU A 243 -6.03 6.62 -16.72
N LEU A 244 -5.03 7.11 -16.01
CA LEU A 244 -5.18 8.03 -14.88
C LEU A 244 -4.61 9.39 -15.24
N ASN A 245 -5.29 10.46 -14.86
CA ASN A 245 -4.64 11.77 -14.85
C ASN A 245 -3.79 11.87 -13.58
N LYS A 246 -2.85 12.80 -13.57
CA LYS A 246 -2.11 13.18 -12.37
C LYS A 246 -3.08 13.44 -11.20
N GLY A 247 -2.81 12.78 -10.08
CA GLY A 247 -3.59 12.87 -8.87
C GLY A 247 -4.84 11.99 -8.82
N ASP A 248 -5.18 11.26 -9.89
CA ASP A 248 -6.20 10.21 -9.85
C ASP A 248 -5.62 8.93 -9.23
N CYS A 249 -6.50 8.06 -8.73
CA CYS A 249 -6.13 6.71 -8.28
C CYS A 249 -7.06 5.62 -8.82
N SER A 250 -6.56 4.38 -8.75
CA SER A 250 -7.33 3.14 -8.86
C SER A 250 -7.22 2.31 -7.59
#